data_AF-A0A925XUI1-F1
#
_entry.id   AF-A0A925XUI1-F1
#
_cell.length_a   1.000
_cell.length_b   1.000
_cell.length_c   1.000
_cell.angle_alpha   90.00
_cell.angle_beta   90.00
_cell.angle_gamma   90.00
#
_symmetry.space_group_name_H-M   'P 1'
#
loop_
_entity.id
_entity.type
_entity.pdbx_description
1 polymer ?
#
loop_
_entity_poly.entity_id
_entity_poly.type
_entity_poly.pdbx_seq_one_letter_code
_entity_poly.pdbx_strand_id
1 'polypeptide(L)'
;MTRPANPRLRVRRKPPPPVQDSSRRNLVLAVVVLTVGLGTAFFGYWFGQRALEDVTSPTPVVQGERKLLGRSQGLLKEVDILATVASVPTGEISQDELFELQEEAVANESSAEDTSRLTIAAEATDQEVSLKVDSVLWQGSNLVLQVSLQNRGRNPVRFVYSPTFDLLVVSDPQGNPLRTYTEGLPADLPDDQEVYRGTIQVSASDLEGVESLNLSLTDYPDRSLALNLRTIPVPALPGG
;
A
#
# COMPACT_ATOMS: atom_id res chain seq x y z
N MET A 1 -27.09 -81.44 -32.97
CA MET A 1 -26.90 -80.20 -32.19
C MET A 1 -26.16 -79.20 -33.06
N THR A 2 -26.87 -78.23 -33.62
CA THR A 2 -26.35 -77.22 -34.55
C THR A 2 -26.26 -75.87 -33.84
N ARG A 3 -25.06 -75.28 -33.84
CA ARG A 3 -24.69 -74.05 -33.12
C ARG A 3 -25.28 -72.82 -33.84
N PRO A 4 -26.01 -71.90 -33.18
CA PRO A 4 -26.53 -70.71 -33.86
C PRO A 4 -25.42 -69.67 -34.08
N ALA A 5 -25.48 -69.02 -35.24
CA ALA A 5 -24.53 -68.01 -35.70
C ALA A 5 -24.81 -66.64 -35.08
N ASN A 6 -23.75 -65.95 -34.64
CA ASN A 6 -23.82 -64.61 -34.04
C ASN A 6 -23.93 -63.52 -35.13
N PRO A 7 -24.87 -62.55 -35.01
CA PRO A 7 -24.98 -61.44 -35.94
C PRO A 7 -23.91 -60.36 -35.67
N ARG A 8 -23.21 -59.91 -36.73
CA ARG A 8 -22.23 -58.83 -36.66
C ARG A 8 -22.92 -57.46 -36.74
N LEU A 9 -22.81 -56.66 -35.66
CA LEU A 9 -23.24 -55.27 -35.58
C LEU A 9 -22.44 -54.38 -36.57
N ARG A 10 -23.13 -53.80 -37.56
CA ARG A 10 -22.57 -52.74 -38.41
C ARG A 10 -22.68 -51.39 -37.69
N VAL A 11 -21.55 -50.88 -37.20
CA VAL A 11 -21.44 -49.54 -36.63
C VAL A 11 -21.50 -48.51 -37.77
N ARG A 12 -22.58 -47.72 -37.83
CA ARG A 12 -22.66 -46.54 -38.71
C ARG A 12 -21.77 -45.43 -38.14
N ARG A 13 -20.68 -45.09 -38.82
CA ARG A 13 -19.86 -43.92 -38.48
C ARG A 13 -20.57 -42.65 -38.97
N LYS A 14 -20.74 -41.68 -38.06
CA LYS A 14 -21.31 -40.36 -38.35
C LYS A 14 -20.31 -39.56 -39.22
N PRO A 15 -20.75 -38.80 -40.24
CA PRO A 15 -19.85 -37.99 -41.05
C PRO A 15 -19.22 -36.85 -40.22
N PRO A 16 -17.99 -36.43 -40.56
CA PRO A 16 -17.32 -35.33 -39.87
C PRO A 16 -18.05 -34.00 -40.12
N PRO A 17 -18.01 -33.06 -39.16
CA PRO A 17 -18.62 -31.74 -39.33
C PRO A 17 -17.89 -30.95 -40.43
N PRO A 18 -18.60 -30.06 -41.15
CA PRO A 18 -17.98 -29.20 -42.16
C PRO A 18 -16.99 -28.24 -41.51
N VAL A 19 -15.82 -28.10 -42.14
CA VAL A 19 -14.74 -27.18 -41.73
C VAL A 19 -15.27 -25.75 -41.84
N GLN A 20 -15.43 -25.06 -40.70
CA GLN A 20 -15.80 -23.64 -40.67
C GLN A 20 -14.62 -22.80 -41.14
N ASP A 21 -14.87 -21.92 -42.12
CA ASP A 21 -13.88 -21.03 -42.73
C ASP A 21 -13.39 -19.97 -41.72
N SER A 22 -12.27 -20.27 -41.06
CA SER A 22 -11.64 -19.46 -40.01
C SER A 22 -11.06 -18.14 -40.52
N SER A 23 -10.86 -18.02 -41.84
CA SER A 23 -10.28 -16.86 -42.50
C SER A 23 -11.11 -15.59 -42.27
N ARG A 24 -12.44 -15.70 -42.32
CA ARG A 24 -13.35 -14.55 -42.12
C ARG A 24 -13.34 -14.05 -40.67
N ARG A 25 -13.24 -14.96 -39.69
CA ARG A 25 -13.19 -14.59 -38.27
C ARG A 25 -11.87 -13.91 -37.91
N ASN A 26 -10.77 -14.43 -38.43
CA ASN A 26 -9.44 -13.86 -38.19
C ASN A 26 -9.32 -12.46 -38.82
N LEU A 27 -9.95 -12.22 -39.97
CA LEU A 27 -9.95 -10.90 -40.62
C LEU A 27 -10.75 -9.87 -39.81
N VAL A 28 -11.92 -10.24 -39.29
CA VAL A 28 -12.70 -9.36 -38.39
C VAL A 28 -11.91 -9.05 -37.12
N LEU A 29 -11.27 -10.07 -36.53
CA LEU A 29 -10.47 -9.89 -35.32
C LEU A 29 -9.28 -8.95 -35.56
N ALA A 30 -8.60 -9.08 -36.71
CA ALA A 30 -7.49 -8.21 -37.08
C ALA A 30 -7.90 -6.74 -37.24
N VAL A 31 -9.07 -6.48 -37.84
CA VAL A 31 -9.59 -5.11 -37.99
C VAL A 31 -9.94 -4.49 -36.64
N VAL A 32 -10.53 -5.27 -35.72
CA VAL A 32 -10.86 -4.80 -34.36
C VAL A 32 -9.61 -4.47 -33.54
N VAL A 33 -8.57 -5.30 -33.61
CA VAL A 33 -7.30 -5.03 -32.89
C VAL A 33 -6.60 -3.79 -33.44
N LEU A 34 -6.66 -3.57 -34.76
CA LEU A 34 -6.00 -2.43 -35.42
C LEU A 34 -6.69 -1.09 -35.08
N THR A 35 -8.02 -1.07 -34.98
CA THR A 35 -8.76 0.15 -34.63
C THR A 35 -8.59 0.52 -33.15
N VAL A 36 -8.56 -0.47 -32.24
CA VAL A 36 -8.33 -0.23 -30.81
C VAL A 36 -6.90 0.25 -30.54
N GLY A 37 -5.90 -0.30 -31.24
CA GLY A 37 -4.50 0.08 -31.08
C GLY A 37 -4.17 1.53 -31.49
N LEU A 38 -4.87 2.08 -32.49
CA LEU A 38 -4.64 3.48 -32.93
C LEU A 38 -5.24 4.51 -31.95
N GLY A 39 -6.33 4.17 -31.26
CA GLY A 39 -6.98 5.09 -30.31
C GLY A 39 -6.15 5.36 -29.04
N THR A 40 -5.42 4.36 -28.54
CA THR A 40 -4.63 4.47 -27.31
C THR A 40 -3.37 5.32 -27.51
N ALA A 41 -2.75 5.30 -28.69
CA ALA A 41 -1.58 6.10 -28.99
C ALA A 41 -1.86 7.61 -28.97
N PHE A 42 -3.02 8.04 -29.51
CA PHE A 42 -3.38 9.46 -29.58
C PHE A 42 -3.70 10.03 -28.19
N PHE A 43 -4.38 9.24 -27.35
CA PHE A 43 -4.68 9.63 -25.96
C PHE A 43 -3.42 9.65 -25.08
N GLY A 44 -2.52 8.67 -25.24
CA GLY A 44 -1.26 8.61 -24.49
C GLY A 44 -0.33 9.80 -24.79
N TYR A 45 -0.23 10.22 -26.06
CA TYR A 45 0.60 11.37 -26.44
C TYR A 45 0.07 12.69 -25.86
N TRP A 46 -1.25 12.89 -25.89
CA TRP A 46 -1.87 14.12 -25.36
C TRP A 46 -1.76 14.21 -23.83
N PHE A 47 -1.89 13.08 -23.12
CA PHE A 47 -1.69 13.04 -21.68
C PHE A 47 -0.20 13.17 -21.29
N GLY A 48 0.70 12.55 -22.06
CA GLY A 48 2.14 12.61 -21.82
C GLY A 48 2.75 14.01 -21.96
N GLN A 49 2.28 14.81 -22.92
CA GLN A 49 2.74 16.20 -23.09
C GLN A 49 2.38 17.07 -21.87
N ARG A 50 1.21 16.86 -21.24
CA ARG A 50 0.81 17.61 -20.04
C ARG A 50 1.57 17.24 -18.78
N ALA A 51 2.12 16.02 -18.70
CA ALA A 51 2.95 15.61 -17.58
C ALA A 51 4.33 16.30 -17.58
N LEU A 52 4.76 16.88 -18.71
CA LEU A 52 6.04 17.59 -18.84
C LEU A 52 5.93 19.09 -18.55
N GLU A 53 4.72 19.64 -18.44
CA GLU A 53 4.49 21.08 -18.17
C GLU A 53 4.66 21.44 -16.69
N ASP A 54 4.64 20.46 -15.77
CA ASP A 54 4.74 20.68 -14.32
C ASP A 54 6.16 20.48 -13.75
N VAL A 55 7.14 20.23 -14.62
CA VAL A 55 8.57 20.18 -14.24
C VAL A 55 9.26 21.39 -14.83
N THR A 56 9.02 22.56 -14.21
CA THR A 56 9.90 23.71 -14.39
C THR A 56 11.30 23.27 -13.95
N SER A 57 12.21 23.23 -14.91
CA SER A 57 13.63 23.00 -14.62
C SER A 57 14.14 24.22 -13.86
N PRO A 58 14.84 24.06 -12.72
CA PRO A 58 15.43 25.18 -12.02
C PRO A 58 16.49 25.79 -12.94
N THR A 59 16.18 26.93 -13.52
CA THR A 59 17.18 27.75 -14.22
C THR A 59 18.15 28.30 -13.18
N PRO A 60 19.47 28.24 -13.42
CA PRO A 60 20.45 28.77 -12.48
C PRO A 60 20.28 30.29 -12.35
N VAL A 61 20.08 30.73 -11.10
CA VAL A 61 19.93 32.13 -10.70
C VAL A 61 21.14 32.95 -11.16
N VAL A 62 20.93 33.78 -12.17
CA VAL A 62 21.73 34.99 -12.40
C VAL A 62 21.01 36.12 -11.67
N GLN A 63 21.72 36.74 -10.73
CA GLN A 63 21.36 37.97 -10.04
C GLN A 63 20.77 39.03 -10.99
N GLY A 64 19.57 39.53 -10.68
CA GLY A 64 19.00 40.66 -11.40
C GLY A 64 17.57 40.99 -10.98
N GLU A 65 17.44 41.95 -10.08
CA GLU A 65 16.31 42.87 -9.86
C GLU A 65 14.87 42.30 -9.74
N ARG A 66 14.37 42.36 -8.50
CA ARG A 66 12.98 42.09 -8.13
C ARG A 66 12.04 43.16 -8.70
N LYS A 67 11.06 42.73 -9.50
CA LYS A 67 9.80 43.46 -9.69
C LYS A 67 8.65 42.62 -9.15
N LEU A 68 8.10 43.07 -8.03
CA LEU A 68 6.89 42.54 -7.39
C LEU A 68 5.66 42.91 -8.24
N LEU A 69 4.78 41.94 -8.50
CA LEU A 69 3.32 42.12 -8.64
C LEU A 69 2.67 40.75 -8.89
N GLY A 70 1.83 40.29 -7.95
CA GLY A 70 0.99 39.10 -8.15
C GLY A 70 0.53 38.43 -6.86
N ARG A 71 -0.46 39.04 -6.21
CA ARG A 71 -1.08 38.65 -4.95
C ARG A 71 -2.07 37.48 -5.12
N SER A 72 -1.83 36.36 -4.43
CA SER A 72 -2.87 35.46 -3.87
C SER A 72 -2.18 34.40 -3.00
N GLN A 73 -2.22 34.57 -1.68
CA GLN A 73 -3.04 33.79 -0.73
C GLN A 73 -2.45 32.42 -0.38
N GLY A 74 -1.97 32.29 0.85
CA GLY A 74 -1.91 30.98 1.54
C GLY A 74 -0.54 30.42 1.92
N LEU A 75 0.52 31.23 2.04
CA LEU A 75 1.80 30.76 2.55
C LEU A 75 2.18 31.51 3.83
N LEU A 76 2.46 30.73 4.86
CA LEU A 76 2.71 31.10 6.24
C LEU A 76 3.79 32.20 6.33
N LYS A 77 3.59 33.14 7.26
CA LYS A 77 4.48 34.28 7.51
C LYS A 77 5.81 33.79 8.07
N GLU A 78 6.79 33.56 7.20
CA GLU A 78 8.18 33.22 7.58
C GLU A 78 8.80 34.26 8.54
N VAL A 79 8.29 35.49 8.57
CA VAL A 79 8.74 36.55 9.49
C VAL A 79 8.31 36.33 10.95
N ASP A 80 7.22 35.61 11.23
CA ASP A 80 6.79 35.32 12.61
C ASP A 80 7.63 34.20 13.25
N ILE A 81 8.19 33.27 12.45
CA ILE A 81 9.11 32.25 12.96
C ILE A 81 10.46 32.87 13.34
N LEU A 82 10.95 33.85 12.58
CA LEU A 82 12.22 34.53 12.87
C LEU A 82 12.14 35.47 14.09
N ALA A 83 10.96 36.00 14.40
CA ALA A 83 10.75 36.78 15.63
C ALA A 83 10.74 35.89 16.89
N THR A 84 10.31 34.64 16.76
CA THR A 84 10.25 33.69 17.88
C THR A 84 11.62 33.11 18.23
N VAL A 85 12.54 33.00 17.25
CA VAL A 85 13.92 32.52 17.50
C VAL A 85 14.83 33.64 18.03
N ALA A 86 14.52 34.91 17.76
CA ALA A 86 15.35 36.05 18.18
C ALA A 86 15.04 36.57 19.60
N SER A 87 14.00 36.09 20.26
CA SER A 87 13.62 36.46 21.62
C SER A 87 13.94 35.39 22.66
N VAL A 88 14.93 34.51 22.40
CA VAL A 88 15.52 33.66 23.45
C VAL A 88 16.55 34.50 24.22
N PRO A 89 16.22 35.04 25.42
CA PRO A 89 17.25 35.57 26.29
C PRO A 89 18.15 34.42 26.75
N THR A 90 19.46 34.59 26.53
CA THR A 90 20.49 33.83 27.23
C THR A 90 20.37 34.13 28.73
N GLY A 91 19.62 33.29 29.43
CA GLY A 91 19.54 33.21 30.88
C GLY A 91 19.50 31.74 31.26
N GLU A 92 20.36 31.31 32.17
CA GLU A 92 20.37 29.95 32.71
C GLU A 92 19.02 29.65 33.38
N ILE A 93 18.27 28.71 32.80
CA ILE A 93 17.02 28.20 33.37
C ILE A 93 17.33 26.81 33.94
N SER A 94 17.16 26.66 35.25
CA SER A 94 17.31 25.40 35.99
C SER A 94 16.31 24.35 35.51
N GLN A 95 16.76 23.09 35.44
CA GLN A 95 16.00 21.93 34.90
C GLN A 95 14.62 21.70 35.55
N ASP A 96 14.36 22.28 36.72
CA ASP A 96 13.11 22.07 37.46
C ASP A 96 11.93 22.88 36.90
N GLU A 97 12.15 24.04 36.25
CA GLU A 97 11.06 24.84 35.63
C GLU A 97 10.66 24.36 34.22
N LEU A 98 11.48 23.53 33.57
CA LEU A 98 11.15 22.89 32.29
C LEU A 98 10.18 21.71 32.47
N PHE A 99 10.17 21.08 33.65
CA PHE A 99 9.26 19.97 33.95
C PHE A 99 7.83 20.45 34.25
N GLU A 100 7.64 21.57 34.95
CA GLU A 100 6.30 22.08 35.28
C GLU A 100 5.57 22.69 34.05
N LEU A 101 6.28 23.30 33.10
CA LEU A 101 5.68 23.78 31.84
C LEU A 101 5.41 22.64 30.84
N GLN A 102 6.11 21.52 30.98
CA GLN A 102 5.81 20.31 30.21
C GLN A 102 4.57 19.62 30.78
N GLU A 103 4.36 19.63 32.09
CA GLU A 103 3.22 18.95 32.74
C GLU A 103 1.86 19.66 32.51
N GLU A 104 1.82 20.99 32.39
CA GLU A 104 0.60 21.72 31.99
C GLU A 104 0.31 21.69 30.48
N ALA A 105 1.29 21.39 29.63
CA ALA A 105 1.08 21.20 28.19
C ALA A 105 0.60 19.79 27.82
N VAL A 106 0.85 18.77 28.66
CA VAL A 106 0.28 17.41 28.47
C VAL A 106 -1.17 17.30 28.97
N ALA A 107 -1.66 18.24 29.77
CA ALA A 107 -2.99 18.17 30.38
C ALA A 107 -4.11 18.86 29.57
N ASN A 108 -3.79 19.65 28.53
CA ASN A 108 -4.80 20.43 27.79
C ASN A 108 -4.82 20.23 26.27
N GLU A 109 -4.13 19.22 25.75
CA GLU A 109 -4.34 18.67 24.39
C GLU A 109 -5.02 17.29 24.41
N SER A 110 -5.59 16.88 25.56
CA SER A 110 -6.44 15.70 25.68
C SER A 110 -7.92 16.10 25.70
N SER A 111 -8.39 16.74 24.63
CA SER A 111 -9.84 16.92 24.41
C SER A 111 -10.21 17.35 22.99
N ALA A 112 -9.82 16.54 21.99
CA ALA A 112 -10.56 16.30 20.73
C ALA A 112 -9.73 15.36 19.83
N GLU A 113 -10.38 14.35 19.23
CA GLU A 113 -9.85 13.39 18.21
C GLU A 113 -9.42 11.96 18.66
N ASP A 114 -9.84 11.50 19.84
CA ASP A 114 -9.36 10.21 20.41
C ASP A 114 -10.25 8.98 20.11
N THR A 115 -10.87 8.91 18.94
CA THR A 115 -11.67 7.73 18.52
C THR A 115 -11.04 6.96 17.35
N SER A 116 -9.98 7.48 16.74
CA SER A 116 -9.46 6.96 15.47
C SER A 116 -8.13 6.21 15.57
N ARG A 117 -7.49 6.16 16.75
CA ARG A 117 -6.22 5.45 16.96
C ARG A 117 -6.40 4.34 18.00
N LEU A 118 -6.05 3.11 17.60
CA LEU A 118 -6.06 1.93 18.45
C LEU A 118 -4.64 1.37 18.55
N THR A 119 -4.08 1.37 19.76
CA THR A 119 -2.80 0.72 20.02
C THR A 119 -3.07 -0.77 20.23
N ILE A 120 -2.38 -1.61 19.44
CA ILE A 120 -2.56 -3.05 19.44
C ILE A 120 -1.17 -3.66 19.59
N ALA A 121 -1.05 -4.78 20.29
CA ALA A 121 0.20 -5.54 20.36
C ALA A 121 -0.05 -6.94 19.79
N ALA A 122 -0.34 -7.00 18.49
CA ALA A 122 -0.49 -8.27 17.78
C ALA A 122 0.87 -8.64 17.21
N GLU A 123 1.41 -9.81 17.58
CA GLU A 123 2.74 -10.27 17.19
C GLU A 123 2.67 -11.70 16.65
N ALA A 124 3.40 -11.95 15.58
CA ALA A 124 3.62 -13.27 15.01
C ALA A 124 5.13 -13.50 14.90
N THR A 125 5.57 -14.72 15.22
CA THR A 125 6.98 -15.09 15.14
C THR A 125 7.11 -16.43 14.44
N ASP A 126 8.04 -16.52 13.50
CA ASP A 126 8.42 -17.75 12.82
C ASP A 126 9.91 -17.70 12.46
N GLN A 127 10.61 -18.83 12.64
CA GLN A 127 12.06 -18.96 12.41
C GLN A 127 12.90 -17.79 12.98
N GLU A 128 12.60 -17.35 14.20
CA GLU A 128 13.28 -16.23 14.88
C GLU A 128 13.07 -14.85 14.22
N VAL A 129 12.21 -14.74 13.22
CA VAL A 129 11.72 -13.48 12.66
C VAL A 129 10.36 -13.16 13.28
N SER A 130 10.19 -11.93 13.75
CA SER A 130 8.95 -11.46 14.35
C SER A 130 8.38 -10.28 13.58
N LEU A 131 7.09 -10.32 13.27
CA LEU A 131 6.29 -9.21 12.78
C LEU A 131 5.29 -8.80 13.86
N LYS A 132 5.25 -7.51 14.16
CA LYS A 132 4.33 -6.92 15.13
C LYS A 132 3.56 -5.76 14.51
N VAL A 133 2.28 -5.66 14.85
CA VAL A 133 1.46 -4.47 14.60
C VAL A 133 1.46 -3.68 15.89
N ASP A 134 1.97 -2.45 15.84
CA ASP A 134 2.14 -1.55 16.99
C ASP A 134 0.92 -0.65 17.19
N SER A 135 0.32 -0.15 16.10
CA SER A 135 -0.93 0.60 16.18
C SER A 135 -1.68 0.60 14.86
N VAL A 136 -2.97 0.90 14.94
CA VAL A 136 -3.88 1.03 13.80
C VAL A 136 -4.61 2.35 13.94
N LEU A 137 -4.53 3.19 12.91
CA LEU A 137 -5.15 4.52 12.94
C LEU A 137 -5.75 4.90 11.60
N TRP A 138 -6.79 5.73 11.62
CA TRP A 138 -7.28 6.38 10.41
C TRP A 138 -6.43 7.61 10.07
N GLN A 139 -5.98 7.69 8.82
CA GLN A 139 -5.32 8.85 8.26
C GLN A 139 -6.04 9.25 6.96
N GLY A 140 -6.89 10.29 7.05
CA GLY A 140 -7.77 10.67 5.95
C GLY A 140 -8.75 9.54 5.61
N SER A 141 -8.74 9.07 4.36
CA SER A 141 -9.58 7.95 3.88
C SER A 141 -8.90 6.59 3.95
N ASN A 142 -7.74 6.48 4.60
CA ASN A 142 -6.97 5.24 4.66
C ASN A 142 -6.82 4.77 6.10
N LEU A 143 -6.94 3.48 6.32
CA LEU A 143 -6.51 2.82 7.54
C LEU A 143 -5.02 2.56 7.45
N VAL A 144 -4.26 3.02 8.43
CA VAL A 144 -2.81 2.88 8.50
C VAL A 144 -2.45 1.96 9.66
N LEU A 145 -1.81 0.84 9.33
CA LEU A 145 -1.23 -0.09 10.29
C LEU A 145 0.25 0.24 10.44
N GLN A 146 0.67 0.65 11.63
CA GLN A 146 2.08 0.77 11.97
C GLN A 146 2.60 -0.60 12.38
N VAL A 147 3.65 -1.05 11.69
CA VAL A 147 4.20 -2.40 11.87
C VAL A 147 5.70 -2.35 12.12
N SER A 148 6.19 -3.32 12.86
CA SER A 148 7.60 -3.55 13.13
C SER A 148 8.00 -4.97 12.79
N LEU A 149 9.20 -5.10 12.21
CA LEU A 149 9.78 -6.35 11.75
C LEU A 149 11.18 -6.48 12.34
N GLN A 150 11.49 -7.66 12.88
CA GLN A 150 12.79 -7.93 13.51
C GLN A 150 13.23 -9.35 13.16
N ASN A 151 14.48 -9.52 12.80
CA ASN A 151 15.10 -10.83 12.56
C ASN A 151 16.13 -11.10 13.65
N ARG A 152 15.80 -12.04 14.54
CA ARG A 152 16.73 -12.54 15.57
C ARG A 152 17.48 -13.80 15.14
N GLY A 153 17.26 -14.22 13.89
CA GLY A 153 17.88 -15.36 13.27
C GLY A 153 19.37 -15.15 12.97
N ARG A 154 19.91 -16.06 12.16
CA ARG A 154 21.33 -16.08 11.74
C ARG A 154 21.53 -15.89 10.25
N ASN A 155 20.44 -15.71 9.52
CA ASN A 155 20.45 -15.54 8.08
C ASN A 155 19.54 -14.34 7.73
N PRO A 156 19.92 -13.53 6.74
CA PRO A 156 19.05 -12.50 6.23
C PRO A 156 17.84 -13.13 5.53
N VAL A 157 16.68 -12.47 5.62
CA VAL A 157 15.43 -12.93 5.02
C VAL A 157 14.93 -11.88 4.04
N ARG A 158 14.53 -12.29 2.84
CA ARG A 158 13.99 -11.40 1.82
C ARG A 158 12.47 -11.44 1.82
N PHE A 159 11.85 -10.27 1.76
CA PHE A 159 10.42 -10.06 1.62
C PHE A 159 10.10 -9.27 0.35
N VAL A 160 8.88 -9.49 -0.17
CA VAL A 160 8.33 -8.71 -1.27
C VAL A 160 6.94 -8.24 -0.90
N TYR A 161 6.77 -6.94 -0.72
CA TYR A 161 5.53 -6.32 -0.24
C TYR A 161 4.55 -5.97 -1.37
N SER A 162 4.41 -6.88 -2.33
CA SER A 162 3.54 -6.67 -3.48
C SER A 162 2.29 -7.53 -3.36
N PRO A 163 1.08 -6.94 -3.46
CA PRO A 163 -0.17 -7.70 -3.46
C PRO A 163 -0.30 -8.60 -4.70
N THR A 164 0.48 -8.38 -5.76
CA THR A 164 0.41 -9.19 -7.00
C THR A 164 1.01 -10.58 -6.84
N PHE A 165 1.97 -10.76 -5.93
CA PHE A 165 2.72 -12.02 -5.79
C PHE A 165 2.24 -12.90 -4.62
N ASP A 166 1.20 -12.47 -3.90
CA ASP A 166 0.62 -13.19 -2.76
C ASP A 166 1.67 -13.48 -1.66
N LEU A 167 2.53 -12.50 -1.40
CA LEU A 167 3.62 -12.57 -0.43
C LEU A 167 3.36 -11.70 0.80
N LEU A 168 2.65 -10.59 0.60
CA LEU A 168 2.00 -9.81 1.65
C LEU A 168 0.51 -9.75 1.32
N VAL A 169 -0.31 -10.32 2.20
CA VAL A 169 -1.76 -10.40 2.03
C VAL A 169 -2.41 -9.84 3.28
N VAL A 170 -3.19 -8.78 3.11
CA VAL A 170 -4.15 -8.35 4.13
C VAL A 170 -5.51 -8.79 3.65
N SER A 171 -6.29 -9.43 4.49
CA SER A 171 -7.62 -9.93 4.15
C SER A 171 -8.66 -9.65 5.22
N ASP A 172 -9.91 -9.65 4.80
CA ASP A 172 -11.05 -9.59 5.71
C ASP A 172 -11.20 -10.92 6.50
N PRO A 173 -12.16 -11.02 7.44
CA PRO A 173 -12.41 -12.25 8.19
C PRO A 173 -12.91 -13.41 7.31
N GLN A 174 -13.49 -13.12 6.15
CA GLN A 174 -13.94 -14.11 5.17
C GLN A 174 -12.79 -14.64 4.29
N GLY A 175 -11.61 -14.02 4.35
CA GLY A 175 -10.43 -14.38 3.57
C GLY A 175 -10.32 -13.68 2.21
N ASN A 176 -11.13 -12.65 1.94
CA ASN A 176 -11.00 -11.85 0.73
C ASN A 176 -9.80 -10.90 0.86
N PRO A 177 -8.86 -10.89 -0.11
CA PRO A 177 -7.72 -10.01 -0.06
C PRO A 177 -8.12 -8.55 -0.28
N LEU A 178 -7.57 -7.66 0.54
CA LEU A 178 -7.73 -6.22 0.47
C LEU A 178 -6.54 -5.59 -0.26
N ARG A 179 -6.78 -4.44 -0.88
CA ARG A 179 -5.72 -3.70 -1.56
C ARG A 179 -4.90 -2.96 -0.53
N THR A 180 -3.59 -3.12 -0.61
CA THR A 180 -2.67 -2.51 0.36
C THR A 180 -1.52 -1.80 -0.31
N TYR A 181 -0.98 -0.82 0.41
CA TYR A 181 0.25 -0.14 0.08
C TYR A 181 1.19 -0.20 1.27
N THR A 182 2.42 -0.64 1.06
CA THR A 182 3.42 -0.79 2.14
C THR A 182 4.58 0.16 1.91
N GLU A 183 5.02 0.81 2.98
CA GLU A 183 6.12 1.77 2.96
C GLU A 183 7.03 1.59 4.18
N GLY A 184 8.33 1.86 4.02
CA GLY A 184 9.31 1.86 5.11
C GLY A 184 9.88 0.51 5.53
N LEU A 185 9.25 -0.62 5.17
CA LEU A 185 9.79 -1.94 5.47
C LEU A 185 10.92 -2.35 4.50
N PRO A 186 12.03 -2.92 5.00
CA PRO A 186 13.16 -3.33 4.17
C PRO A 186 12.82 -4.60 3.36
N ALA A 187 13.13 -4.60 2.06
CA ALA A 187 12.95 -5.80 1.24
C ALA A 187 13.91 -6.94 1.63
N ASP A 188 15.11 -6.60 2.11
CA ASP A 188 16.08 -7.54 2.64
C ASP A 188 16.25 -7.24 4.13
N LEU A 189 15.77 -8.14 4.98
CA LEU A 189 15.82 -8.02 6.44
C LEU A 189 17.10 -8.69 6.96
N PRO A 190 18.12 -7.92 7.39
CA PRO A 190 19.37 -8.47 7.91
C PRO A 190 19.16 -9.20 9.25
N ASP A 191 20.15 -9.99 9.66
CA ASP A 191 20.19 -10.75 10.93
C ASP A 191 20.86 -9.96 12.07
N ASP A 192 20.68 -8.63 12.08
CA ASP A 192 21.30 -7.69 13.02
C ASP A 192 20.51 -7.49 14.32
N GLN A 193 19.35 -8.14 14.46
CA GLN A 193 18.41 -7.98 15.57
C GLN A 193 17.84 -6.56 15.69
N GLU A 194 18.00 -5.70 14.68
CA GLU A 194 17.40 -4.38 14.68
C GLU A 194 15.90 -4.45 14.39
N VAL A 195 15.16 -3.47 14.90
CA VAL A 195 13.71 -3.36 14.69
C VAL A 195 13.45 -2.37 13.56
N TYR A 196 12.99 -2.89 12.44
CA TYR A 196 12.62 -2.10 11.27
C TYR A 196 11.15 -1.74 11.34
N ARG A 197 10.82 -0.47 11.12
CA ARG A 197 9.43 0.03 11.21
C ARG A 197 8.94 0.46 9.84
N GLY A 198 7.67 0.20 9.59
CA GLY A 198 7.00 0.64 8.38
C GLY A 198 5.50 0.75 8.57
N THR A 199 4.79 1.00 7.48
CA THR A 199 3.35 1.19 7.48
C THR A 199 2.70 0.38 6.36
N ILE A 200 1.53 -0.16 6.64
CA ILE A 200 0.65 -0.79 5.66
C ILE A 200 -0.65 -0.01 5.63
N GLN A 201 -1.01 0.50 4.46
CA GLN A 201 -2.20 1.31 4.25
C GLN A 201 -3.27 0.51 3.53
N VAL A 202 -4.53 0.65 3.94
CA VAL A 202 -5.71 0.04 3.33
C VAL A 202 -6.76 1.14 3.08
N SER A 203 -7.38 1.16 1.91
CA SER A 203 -8.41 2.16 1.59
C SER A 203 -9.70 1.91 2.40
N ALA A 204 -10.36 2.97 2.89
CA ALA A 204 -11.66 2.87 3.55
C ALA A 204 -12.72 2.16 2.69
N SER A 205 -12.67 2.33 1.37
CA SER A 205 -13.62 1.68 0.45
C SER A 205 -13.50 0.15 0.44
N ASP A 206 -12.33 -0.39 0.79
CA ASP A 206 -12.11 -1.83 0.89
C ASP A 206 -12.48 -2.38 2.29
N LEU A 207 -12.79 -1.49 3.25
CA LEU A 207 -13.03 -1.81 4.66
C LEU A 207 -14.50 -1.65 5.09
N GLU A 208 -15.41 -1.39 4.15
CA GLU A 208 -16.83 -1.20 4.45
C GLU A 208 -17.44 -2.47 5.06
N GLY A 209 -17.88 -2.39 6.32
CA GLY A 209 -18.43 -3.52 7.06
C GLY A 209 -17.38 -4.51 7.59
N VAL A 210 -16.10 -4.17 7.56
CA VAL A 210 -15.00 -5.02 8.06
C VAL A 210 -14.61 -4.59 9.47
N GLU A 211 -14.84 -5.46 10.46
CA GLU A 211 -14.53 -5.19 11.88
C GLU A 211 -13.12 -5.61 12.28
N SER A 212 -12.52 -6.56 11.56
CA SER A 212 -11.17 -7.06 11.84
C SER A 212 -10.45 -7.53 10.58
N LEU A 213 -9.13 -7.53 10.63
CA LEU A 213 -8.24 -7.88 9.53
C LEU A 213 -7.36 -9.06 9.88
N ASN A 214 -6.94 -9.77 8.84
CA ASN A 214 -5.89 -10.76 8.88
C ASN A 214 -4.73 -10.27 8.02
N LEU A 215 -3.50 -10.56 8.45
CA LEU A 215 -2.29 -10.23 7.73
C LEU A 215 -1.41 -11.49 7.63
N SER A 216 -0.99 -11.82 6.42
CA SER A 216 -0.03 -12.87 6.14
C SER A 216 1.17 -12.28 5.40
N LEU A 217 2.37 -12.60 5.89
CA LEU A 217 3.63 -12.23 5.27
C LEU A 217 4.52 -13.48 5.17
N THR A 218 5.08 -13.73 3.98
CA THR A 218 6.00 -14.84 3.73
C THR A 218 7.25 -14.37 3.02
N ASP A 219 8.35 -15.11 3.22
CA ASP A 219 9.65 -14.88 2.61
C ASP A 219 9.66 -15.21 1.11
N TYR A 220 10.65 -14.68 0.41
CA TYR A 220 10.90 -14.90 -1.01
C TYR A 220 12.35 -15.32 -1.27
N PRO A 221 12.63 -16.27 -2.17
CA PRO A 221 11.68 -16.97 -3.04
C PRO A 221 11.10 -18.26 -2.44
N ASP A 222 11.67 -18.77 -1.36
CA ASP A 222 11.44 -20.15 -0.89
C ASP A 222 10.10 -20.33 -0.15
N ARG A 223 9.49 -19.25 0.35
CA ARG A 223 8.20 -19.26 1.08
C ARG A 223 8.20 -20.24 2.26
N SER A 224 9.32 -20.33 2.96
CA SER A 224 9.53 -21.24 4.08
C SER A 224 9.05 -20.69 5.43
N LEU A 225 8.99 -19.36 5.54
CA LEU A 225 8.62 -18.60 6.72
C LEU A 225 7.24 -17.98 6.50
N ALA A 226 6.37 -18.06 7.50
CA ALA A 226 4.99 -17.58 7.40
C ALA A 226 4.53 -16.86 8.68
N LEU A 227 4.54 -15.54 8.62
CA LEU A 227 4.10 -14.66 9.71
C LEU A 227 2.61 -14.36 9.51
N ASN A 228 1.77 -14.98 10.34
CA ASN A 228 0.33 -14.88 10.26
C ASN A 228 -0.24 -14.16 11.49
N LEU A 229 -0.75 -12.96 11.28
CA LEU A 229 -1.50 -12.19 12.26
C LEU A 229 -2.99 -12.28 11.95
N ARG A 230 -3.81 -12.53 12.95
CA ARG A 230 -5.26 -12.66 12.81
C ARG A 230 -5.97 -11.72 13.76
N THR A 231 -7.19 -11.32 13.38
CA THR A 231 -8.08 -10.57 14.26
C THR A 231 -7.47 -9.22 14.69
N ILE A 232 -6.89 -8.48 13.75
CA ILE A 232 -6.45 -7.10 13.97
C ILE A 232 -7.71 -6.21 13.95
N PRO A 233 -8.16 -5.63 15.06
CA PRO A 233 -9.37 -4.81 15.09
C PRO A 233 -9.25 -3.56 14.22
N VAL A 234 -10.34 -3.23 13.52
CA VAL A 234 -10.47 -2.00 12.75
C VAL A 234 -11.21 -0.95 13.60
N PRO A 235 -10.61 0.22 13.88
CA PRO A 235 -11.30 1.29 14.58
C PRO A 235 -12.47 1.82 13.74
N ALA A 236 -13.50 2.35 14.40
CA ALA A 236 -14.65 2.94 13.71
C ALA A 236 -14.20 4.08 12.78
N LEU A 237 -14.80 4.15 11.58
CA LEU A 237 -14.49 5.18 10.60
C LEU A 237 -14.85 6.56 11.17
N PRO A 238 -13.93 7.55 11.17
CA PRO A 238 -14.24 8.89 11.64
C PRO A 238 -15.30 9.55 10.75
N GLY A 239 -16.41 9.97 11.35
CA GLY A 239 -17.49 10.70 10.68
C GLY A 239 -18.57 9.85 10.03
N GLY A 240 -18.64 8.54 10.35
CA GLY A 240 -19.74 7.65 9.98
C GLY A 240 -20.98 7.75 10.87
#